data_AF-A0A151QVS8-F1
#
_entry.id   AF-A0A151QVS8-F1
#
_cell.length_a   1.000
_cell.length_b   1.000
_cell.length_c   1.000
_cell.angle_alpha   90.00
_cell.angle_beta   90.00
_cell.angle_gamma   90.00
#
_symmetry.space_group_name_H-M   'P 1'
#
loop_
_entity.id
_entity.type
_entity.pdbx_description
1 polymer ?
#
loop_
_entity_poly.entity_id
_entity_poly.type
_entity_poly.pdbx_seq_one_letter_code
_entity_poly.pdbx_strand_id
1 'polypeptide(L)'
;MDTNLKLGNSDDSATMDKEMYQRLVGKLIYLSHTRPDIAFAVSLVSQFMHCPREVHLHATYRILQYLKGTPRRGILYKRNGNTSLEAYTDADYAGSIIDRRSTTGYCTFLGGNLVTWKSKKQNVVARSSAEAEFRAMAQGICELLWLKIILEDLKITWDGPTKFYCDNSQQST
;
A
#
# COMPACT_ATOMS: atom_id res chain seq x y z
N MET A 1 -6.72 14.66 -5.83
CA MET A 1 -5.88 14.10 -4.75
C MET A 1 -4.47 14.35 -5.19
N ASP A 2 -3.85 15.42 -4.69
CA ASP A 2 -2.49 15.76 -5.11
C ASP A 2 -1.52 14.68 -4.65
N THR A 3 -0.83 14.08 -5.61
CA THR A 3 0.14 12.98 -5.47
C THR A 3 1.48 13.40 -4.83
N ASN A 4 1.58 14.62 -4.28
CA ASN A 4 2.83 15.20 -3.76
C ASN A 4 2.76 15.53 -2.26
N LEU A 5 2.26 14.61 -1.41
CA LEU A 5 2.33 14.78 0.04
C LEU A 5 3.73 14.38 0.57
N LYS A 6 4.69 15.29 0.46
CA LYS A 6 6.09 15.11 0.89
C LYS A 6 6.23 15.48 2.37
N LEU A 7 6.24 14.48 3.28
CA LEU A 7 6.48 14.66 4.72
C LEU A 7 7.97 14.55 5.03
N GLY A 8 8.56 15.60 5.61
CA GLY A 8 9.97 15.68 6.01
C GLY A 8 10.15 15.88 7.51
N ASN A 9 11.33 15.54 8.04
CA ASN A 9 11.75 15.90 9.39
C ASN A 9 12.19 17.38 9.42
N SER A 10 11.25 18.33 9.51
CA SER A 10 11.58 19.73 9.85
C SER A 10 11.78 19.85 11.37
N ASP A 11 13.00 20.15 11.83
CA ASP A 11 13.41 20.08 13.26
C ASP A 11 12.77 21.12 14.19
N ASP A 12 11.95 22.04 13.69
CA ASP A 12 11.39 23.16 14.46
C ASP A 12 9.97 22.96 15.04
N SER A 13 9.35 21.79 14.90
CA SER A 13 7.98 21.58 15.40
C SER A 13 7.92 20.93 16.79
N ALA A 14 7.03 21.42 17.66
CA ALA A 14 6.79 20.85 18.99
C ALA A 14 6.53 19.33 18.94
N THR A 15 7.17 18.59 19.86
CA THR A 15 6.95 17.16 20.03
C THR A 15 5.51 16.89 20.47
N MET A 16 4.84 15.97 19.78
CA MET A 16 3.45 15.60 20.07
C MET A 16 3.37 14.44 21.06
N ASP A 17 2.20 14.30 21.70
CA ASP A 17 1.90 13.12 22.50
C ASP A 17 1.96 11.86 21.63
N LYS A 18 3.00 11.08 21.89
CA LYS A 18 3.34 9.86 21.15
C LYS A 18 2.25 8.80 21.30
N GLU A 19 1.65 8.66 22.48
CA GLU A 19 0.65 7.62 22.73
C GLU A 19 -0.63 7.90 21.95
N MET A 20 -1.07 9.16 21.95
CA MET A 20 -2.23 9.60 21.18
C MET A 20 -2.02 9.34 19.67
N TYR A 21 -0.86 9.72 19.14
CA TYR A 21 -0.54 9.51 17.73
C TYR A 21 -0.50 8.01 17.37
N GLN A 22 0.18 7.19 18.16
CA GLN A 22 0.27 5.75 17.93
C GLN A 22 -1.10 5.07 17.97
N ARG A 23 -1.95 5.44 18.93
CA ARG A 23 -3.32 4.93 19.03
C ARG A 23 -4.15 5.32 17.81
N LEU A 24 -4.02 6.56 17.34
CA LEU A 24 -4.74 7.05 16.16
C LEU A 24 -4.30 6.31 14.89
N VAL A 25 -3.00 6.24 14.64
CA VAL A 25 -2.47 5.55 13.45
C VAL A 25 -2.73 4.04 13.53
N GLY A 26 -2.68 3.42 14.71
CA GLY A 26 -3.06 2.01 14.89
C GLY A 26 -4.50 1.73 14.43
N LYS A 27 -5.46 2.61 14.76
CA LYS A 27 -6.84 2.51 14.25
C LYS A 27 -6.91 2.65 12.73
N LEU A 28 -6.10 3.55 12.15
CA LEU A 28 -6.05 3.73 10.70
C LEU A 28 -5.42 2.53 9.98
N ILE A 29 -4.40 1.89 10.56
CA ILE A 29 -3.81 0.65 10.04
C ILE A 29 -4.88 -0.44 10.01
N TYR A 30 -5.64 -0.62 11.09
CA TYR A 30 -6.75 -1.56 11.10
C TYR A 30 -7.74 -1.25 9.97
N LEU A 31 -8.14 0.01 9.83
CA LEU A 31 -9.08 0.44 8.80
C LEU A 31 -8.56 0.23 7.36
N SER A 32 -7.25 0.37 7.12
CA SER A 32 -6.68 0.14 5.79
C SER A 32 -6.81 -1.30 5.27
N HIS A 33 -7.13 -2.27 6.15
CA HIS A 33 -7.46 -3.65 5.76
C HIS A 33 -8.85 -3.81 5.14
N THR A 34 -9.71 -2.79 5.22
CA THR A 34 -11.02 -2.77 4.53
C THR A 34 -11.15 -1.59 3.56
N ARG A 35 -10.23 -0.63 3.66
CA ARG A 35 -10.17 0.60 2.86
C ARG A 35 -8.82 0.69 2.13
N PRO A 36 -8.68 0.04 0.95
CA PRO A 36 -7.43 0.06 0.19
C PRO A 36 -7.02 1.47 -0.25
N ASP A 37 -7.99 2.36 -0.44
CA ASP A 37 -7.81 3.74 -0.88
C ASP A 37 -6.97 4.60 0.08
N ILE A 38 -6.87 4.21 1.35
CA ILE A 38 -6.03 4.91 2.34
C ILE A 38 -4.73 4.18 2.67
N ALA A 39 -4.53 2.96 2.15
CA ALA A 39 -3.42 2.10 2.55
C ALA A 39 -2.05 2.77 2.37
N PHE A 40 -1.87 3.49 1.26
CA PHE A 40 -0.65 4.26 1.00
C PHE A 40 -0.44 5.37 2.03
N ALA A 41 -1.43 6.25 2.23
CA ALA A 41 -1.32 7.37 3.16
C ALA A 41 -1.09 6.91 4.61
N VAL A 42 -1.76 5.82 5.01
CA VAL A 42 -1.57 5.19 6.33
C VAL A 42 -0.16 4.62 6.47
N SER A 43 0.36 3.95 5.43
CA SER A 43 1.74 3.43 5.41
C SER A 43 2.81 4.53 5.48
N LEU A 44 2.48 5.75 5.08
CA LEU A 44 3.36 6.92 5.17
C LEU A 44 3.38 7.47 6.60
N VAL A 45 2.21 7.74 7.19
CA VAL A 45 2.12 8.28 8.56
C VAL A 45 2.61 7.29 9.63
N SER A 46 2.51 5.98 9.38
CA SER A 46 3.02 4.95 10.30
C SER A 46 4.53 4.96 10.45
N GLN A 47 5.27 5.56 9.51
CA GLN A 47 6.74 5.65 9.60
C GLN A 47 7.20 6.55 10.74
N PHE A 48 6.35 7.47 11.18
CA PHE A 48 6.68 8.49 12.19
C PHE A 48 6.13 8.17 13.59
N MET A 49 5.78 6.92 13.86
CA MET A 49 5.24 6.48 15.16
C MET A 49 6.23 6.62 16.33
N HIS A 50 7.54 6.62 16.08
CA HIS A 50 8.55 6.72 17.13
C HIS A 50 8.75 8.16 17.62
N CYS A 51 8.67 9.13 16.70
CA CYS A 51 8.87 10.55 16.97
C CYS A 51 7.89 11.38 16.10
N PRO A 52 6.61 11.47 16.49
CA PRO A 52 5.63 12.23 15.73
C PRO A 52 5.84 13.74 15.91
N ARG A 53 5.54 14.47 14.83
CA ARG A 53 5.65 15.93 14.72
C ARG A 53 4.28 16.48 14.30
N GLU A 54 4.08 17.78 14.45
CA GLU A 54 2.82 18.44 14.11
C GLU A 54 2.41 18.19 12.64
N VAL A 55 3.38 18.21 11.73
CA VAL A 55 3.16 17.90 10.30
C VAL A 55 2.61 16.48 10.08
N HIS A 56 3.08 15.49 10.86
CA HIS A 56 2.61 14.10 10.78
C HIS A 56 1.17 13.97 11.32
N LEU A 57 0.87 14.69 12.41
CA LEU A 57 -0.47 14.73 12.98
C LEU A 57 -1.46 15.40 12.01
N HIS A 58 -1.06 16.50 11.37
CA HIS A 58 -1.88 17.19 10.40
C HIS A 58 -2.18 16.33 9.17
N ALA A 59 -1.17 15.59 8.67
CA ALA A 59 -1.38 14.59 7.61
C ALA A 59 -2.37 13.50 8.05
N THR A 60 -2.26 13.03 9.30
CA THR A 60 -3.19 12.04 9.87
C THR A 60 -4.63 12.59 9.94
N TYR A 61 -4.80 13.87 10.31
CA TYR A 61 -6.11 14.51 10.30
C TYR A 61 -6.69 14.67 8.90
N ARG A 62 -5.87 14.90 7.86
CA ARG A 62 -6.35 14.89 6.47
C ARG A 62 -6.93 13.52 6.08
N ILE A 63 -6.31 12.43 6.51
CA ILE A 63 -6.85 11.06 6.30
C ILE A 63 -8.22 10.93 6.99
N LEU A 64 -8.35 11.42 8.23
CA LEU A 64 -9.63 11.39 8.96
C LEU A 64 -10.72 12.26 8.30
N GLN A 65 -10.37 13.44 7.80
CA GLN A 65 -11.30 14.31 7.08
C GLN A 65 -11.80 13.63 5.79
N TYR A 66 -10.89 13.00 5.05
CA TYR A 66 -11.26 12.23 3.87
C TYR A 66 -12.20 11.05 4.21
N LEU A 67 -11.90 10.32 5.29
CA LEU A 67 -12.75 9.25 5.82
C LEU A 67 -14.15 9.76 6.18
N LYS A 68 -14.25 10.88 6.89
CA LYS A 68 -15.51 11.51 7.26
C LYS A 68 -16.33 11.95 6.04
N GLY A 69 -15.67 12.40 4.97
CA GLY A 69 -16.32 12.75 3.70
C GLY A 69 -16.72 11.55 2.84
N THR A 70 -16.20 10.35 3.12
CA THR A 70 -16.41 9.15 2.29
C THR A 70 -16.84 7.90 3.09
N PRO A 71 -17.83 7.98 4.00
CA PRO A 71 -18.18 6.87 4.89
C PRO A 71 -18.78 5.65 4.15
N ARG A 72 -19.36 5.87 2.96
CA ARG A 72 -20.00 4.82 2.15
C ARG A 72 -19.08 4.20 1.10
N ARG A 73 -17.83 4.67 0.97
CA ARG A 73 -16.87 4.07 0.04
C ARG A 73 -16.30 2.81 0.67
N GLY A 74 -16.28 1.72 -0.10
CA GLY A 74 -15.75 0.42 0.31
C GLY A 74 -15.51 -0.47 -0.90
N ILE A 75 -15.10 -1.71 -0.64
CA ILE A 75 -14.87 -2.72 -1.67
C ILE A 75 -16.21 -3.32 -2.07
N LEU A 76 -16.49 -3.36 -3.37
CA LEU A 76 -17.68 -3.96 -3.93
C LEU A 76 -17.33 -5.32 -4.51
N TYR A 77 -17.83 -6.39 -3.88
CA TYR A 77 -17.74 -7.74 -4.42
C TYR A 77 -18.92 -8.00 -5.36
N LYS A 78 -18.64 -8.44 -6.58
CA LYS A 78 -19.63 -8.87 -7.56
C LYS A 78 -19.35 -10.30 -7.97
N ARG A 79 -20.41 -11.05 -8.19
CA ARG A 79 -20.31 -12.37 -8.81
C ARG A 79 -20.07 -12.17 -10.30
N ASN A 80 -18.81 -12.16 -10.69
CA ASN A 80 -18.39 -12.25 -12.07
C ASN A 80 -18.25 -13.75 -12.35
N GLY A 81 -18.86 -14.28 -13.41
CA GLY A 81 -18.92 -15.73 -13.69
C GLY A 81 -17.58 -16.37 -14.04
N ASN A 82 -16.46 -15.79 -13.62
CA ASN A 82 -15.09 -16.24 -13.83
C ASN A 82 -14.32 -16.24 -12.51
N THR A 83 -13.29 -17.07 -12.43
CA THR A 83 -12.36 -17.12 -11.28
C THR A 83 -10.94 -16.73 -11.71
N SER A 84 -10.82 -15.83 -12.69
CA SER A 84 -9.52 -15.37 -13.17
C SER A 84 -8.71 -14.69 -12.07
N LEU A 85 -7.45 -15.09 -11.93
CA LEU A 85 -6.54 -14.53 -10.93
C LEU A 85 -5.58 -13.52 -11.59
N GLU A 86 -5.63 -12.28 -11.12
CA GLU A 86 -4.84 -11.16 -11.64
C GLU A 86 -4.12 -10.45 -10.50
N ALA A 87 -2.84 -10.15 -10.67
CA ALA A 87 -2.03 -9.43 -9.68
C ALA A 87 -1.36 -8.23 -10.33
N TYR A 88 -1.30 -7.13 -9.59
CA TYR A 88 -0.65 -5.89 -9.99
C TYR A 88 0.40 -5.53 -8.95
N THR A 89 1.58 -5.12 -9.41
CA THR A 89 2.64 -4.58 -8.57
C THR A 89 3.08 -3.22 -9.06
N ASP A 90 3.33 -2.33 -8.11
CA ASP A 90 3.81 -0.98 -8.32
C ASP A 90 4.98 -0.68 -7.37
N ALA A 91 5.96 0.06 -7.84
CA ALA A 91 7.13 0.44 -7.07
C ALA A 91 7.49 1.89 -7.32
N ASP A 92 7.26 2.75 -6.33
CA ASP A 92 7.66 4.15 -6.43
C ASP A 92 9.12 4.32 -5.95
N TYR A 93 10.02 4.59 -6.90
CA TYR A 93 11.45 4.76 -6.66
C TYR A 93 11.76 6.13 -6.05
N ALA A 94 12.56 6.16 -4.97
CA ALA A 94 13.01 7.38 -4.30
C ALA A 94 11.90 8.34 -3.77
N GLY A 95 10.67 7.87 -3.59
CA GLY A 95 9.54 8.69 -3.11
C GLY A 95 9.70 9.29 -1.70
N SER A 96 10.63 8.79 -0.88
CA SER A 96 10.94 9.34 0.45
C SER A 96 12.18 10.25 0.42
N ILE A 97 11.99 11.56 0.60
CA ILE A 97 13.07 12.58 0.66
C ILE A 97 14.08 12.27 1.78
N ILE A 98 13.61 11.62 2.85
CA ILE A 98 14.40 11.40 4.08
C ILE A 98 15.40 10.25 3.90
N ASP A 99 15.00 9.14 3.27
CA ASP A 99 15.82 7.91 3.24
C ASP A 99 16.11 7.38 1.83
N ARG A 100 15.55 8.00 0.77
CA ARG A 100 15.58 7.50 -0.62
C ARG A 100 15.07 6.05 -0.79
N ARG A 101 14.32 5.52 0.19
CA ARG A 101 13.73 4.18 0.14
C ARG A 101 12.45 4.19 -0.67
N SER A 102 12.31 3.20 -1.55
CA SER A 102 11.13 3.02 -2.40
C SER A 102 9.92 2.51 -1.61
N THR A 103 8.71 2.76 -2.12
CA THR A 103 7.47 2.17 -1.59
C THR A 103 6.95 1.14 -2.57
N THR A 104 6.72 -0.08 -2.09
CA THR A 104 6.13 -1.16 -2.87
C THR A 104 4.64 -1.24 -2.58
N GLY A 105 3.84 -1.20 -3.64
CA GLY A 105 2.43 -1.52 -3.65
C GLY A 105 2.17 -2.83 -4.39
N TYR A 106 1.22 -3.62 -3.90
CA TYR A 106 0.64 -4.69 -4.71
C TYR A 106 -0.84 -4.83 -4.42
N CYS A 107 -1.58 -5.38 -5.38
CA CYS A 107 -2.95 -5.82 -5.21
C CYS A 107 -3.26 -7.05 -6.07
N THR A 108 -4.13 -7.93 -5.57
CA THR A 108 -4.58 -9.12 -6.27
C THR A 108 -6.10 -9.16 -6.39
N PHE A 109 -6.56 -9.62 -7.54
CA PHE A 109 -7.96 -9.73 -7.90
C PHE A 109 -8.31 -11.18 -8.23
N LEU A 110 -9.45 -11.64 -7.71
CA LEU A 110 -10.05 -12.93 -8.02
C LEU A 110 -11.41 -12.70 -8.67
N GLY A 111 -11.58 -13.15 -9.91
CA GLY A 111 -12.80 -12.92 -10.68
C GLY A 111 -13.17 -11.44 -10.74
N GLY A 112 -12.18 -10.55 -10.91
CA GLY A 112 -12.37 -9.10 -10.94
C GLY A 112 -12.68 -8.44 -9.59
N ASN A 113 -12.60 -9.18 -8.47
CA ASN A 113 -12.79 -8.63 -7.13
C ASN A 113 -11.46 -8.52 -6.38
N LEU A 114 -11.19 -7.38 -5.73
CA LEU A 114 -9.99 -7.18 -4.94
C LEU A 114 -9.97 -8.11 -3.71
N VAL A 115 -8.95 -8.94 -3.56
CA VAL A 115 -8.83 -9.90 -2.44
C VAL A 115 -7.70 -9.54 -1.50
N THR A 116 -6.55 -9.15 -2.03
CA THR A 116 -5.41 -8.71 -1.21
C THR A 116 -4.80 -7.44 -1.75
N TRP A 117 -4.25 -6.62 -0.86
CA TRP A 117 -3.49 -5.43 -1.21
C TRP A 117 -2.53 -5.07 -0.09
N LYS A 118 -1.49 -4.32 -0.42
CA LYS A 118 -0.54 -3.79 0.54
C LYS A 118 0.19 -2.59 -0.03
N SER A 119 0.53 -1.65 0.83
CA SER A 119 1.50 -0.59 0.56
C SER A 119 2.54 -0.62 1.67
N LYS A 120 3.82 -0.77 1.32
CA LYS A 120 4.90 -0.89 2.29
C LYS A 120 6.18 -0.24 1.78
N LYS A 121 6.79 0.59 2.62
CA LYS A 121 8.15 1.10 2.40
C LYS A 121 9.17 -0.03 2.44
N GLN A 122 10.06 -0.11 1.46
CA GLN A 122 11.13 -1.09 1.41
C GLN A 122 12.12 -0.85 2.55
N ASN A 123 12.62 -1.94 3.16
CA ASN A 123 13.61 -1.85 4.25
C ASN A 123 15.00 -1.44 3.74
N VAL A 124 15.30 -1.75 2.48
CA VAL A 124 16.59 -1.52 1.83
C VAL A 124 16.45 -0.39 0.83
N VAL A 125 17.48 0.45 0.71
CA VAL A 125 17.57 1.48 -0.32
C VAL A 125 17.88 0.80 -1.65
N ALA A 126 16.99 0.92 -2.62
CA ALA A 126 17.26 0.46 -3.98
C ALA A 126 18.28 1.39 -4.64
N ARG A 127 19.22 0.83 -5.40
CA ARG A 127 20.24 1.56 -6.15
C ARG A 127 19.75 1.97 -7.54
N SER A 128 18.65 1.40 -8.01
CA SER A 128 17.96 1.76 -9.25
C SER A 128 16.46 1.53 -9.15
N SER A 129 15.68 2.15 -10.05
CA SER A 129 14.24 1.89 -10.20
C SER A 129 13.95 0.42 -10.51
N ALA A 130 14.71 -0.18 -11.43
CA ALA A 130 14.60 -1.59 -11.78
C ALA A 130 14.79 -2.53 -10.58
N GLU A 131 15.70 -2.20 -9.66
CA GLU A 131 15.92 -2.98 -8.44
C GLU A 131 14.74 -2.85 -7.45
N ALA A 132 14.11 -1.67 -7.39
CA ALA A 132 12.91 -1.45 -6.59
C ALA A 132 11.70 -2.20 -7.17
N GLU A 133 11.52 -2.16 -8.49
CA GLU A 133 10.50 -2.91 -9.24
C GLU A 133 10.69 -4.42 -9.06
N PHE A 134 11.91 -4.94 -9.21
CA PHE A 134 12.18 -6.37 -9.03
C PHE A 134 11.84 -6.86 -7.62
N ARG A 135 12.11 -6.05 -6.60
CA ARG A 135 11.70 -6.35 -5.22
C ARG A 135 10.18 -6.32 -5.04
N ALA A 136 9.51 -5.36 -5.66
CA ALA A 136 8.05 -5.30 -5.64
C ALA A 136 7.44 -6.54 -6.31
N MET A 137 8.00 -6.96 -7.44
CA MET A 137 7.60 -8.17 -8.13
C MET A 137 7.78 -9.42 -7.27
N ALA A 138 8.96 -9.58 -6.66
CA ALA A 138 9.23 -10.72 -5.78
C ALA A 138 8.23 -10.80 -4.61
N GLN A 139 7.89 -9.66 -4.00
CA GLN A 139 6.87 -9.62 -2.95
C GLN A 139 5.47 -9.97 -3.48
N GLY A 140 5.07 -9.40 -4.62
CA GLY A 140 3.78 -9.70 -5.24
C GLY A 140 3.63 -11.17 -5.63
N ILE A 141 4.69 -11.79 -6.15
CA ILE A 141 4.70 -13.22 -6.51
C ILE A 141 4.59 -14.11 -5.28
N CYS A 142 5.31 -13.81 -4.19
CA CYS A 142 5.19 -14.58 -2.94
C CYS A 142 3.76 -14.57 -2.40
N GLU A 143 3.10 -13.41 -2.41
CA GLU A 143 1.72 -13.25 -1.93
C GLU A 143 0.72 -13.93 -2.87
N LEU A 144 0.97 -13.87 -4.18
CA LEU A 144 0.19 -14.58 -5.18
C LEU A 144 0.29 -16.11 -5.02
N LEU A 145 1.50 -16.61 -4.75
CA LEU A 145 1.72 -18.04 -4.48
C LEU A 145 0.99 -18.47 -3.21
N TRP A 146 1.09 -17.68 -2.14
CA TRP A 146 0.36 -17.93 -0.89
C TRP A 146 -1.16 -17.97 -1.13
N LEU A 147 -1.69 -17.04 -1.92
CA LEU A 147 -3.10 -17.03 -2.28
C LEU A 147 -3.52 -18.29 -3.05
N LYS A 148 -2.69 -18.75 -3.99
CA LYS A 148 -2.96 -20.01 -4.73
C LYS A 148 -3.07 -21.21 -3.80
N ILE A 149 -2.14 -21.35 -2.85
CA ILE A 149 -2.16 -22.44 -1.87
C ILE A 149 -3.49 -22.43 -1.10
N ILE A 150 -3.92 -21.25 -0.64
CA ILE A 150 -5.21 -21.13 0.07
C ILE A 150 -6.39 -21.47 -0.83
N LEU A 151 -6.39 -21.04 -2.09
CA LEU A 151 -7.46 -21.37 -3.03
C LEU A 151 -7.53 -22.87 -3.31
N GLU A 152 -6.39 -23.55 -3.44
CA GLU A 152 -6.30 -25.00 -3.60
C GLU A 152 -6.81 -25.75 -2.36
N ASP A 153 -6.46 -25.28 -1.15
CA ASP A 153 -6.96 -25.82 0.11
C ASP A 153 -8.48 -25.67 0.23
N LEU A 154 -9.02 -24.52 -0.20
CA LEU A 154 -10.45 -24.24 -0.27
C LEU A 154 -11.17 -24.92 -1.45
N LYS A 155 -10.45 -25.70 -2.27
CA LYS A 155 -10.99 -26.39 -3.46
C LYS A 155 -11.61 -25.44 -4.49
N ILE A 156 -11.08 -24.21 -4.58
CA ILE A 156 -11.50 -23.20 -5.56
C ILE A 156 -10.57 -23.29 -6.77
N THR A 157 -11.12 -23.65 -7.93
CA THR A 157 -10.40 -23.63 -9.20
C THR A 157 -10.41 -22.24 -9.80
N TRP A 158 -9.27 -21.76 -10.30
CA TRP A 158 -9.18 -20.54 -11.08
C TRP A 158 -9.09 -20.86 -12.58
N ASP A 159 -9.77 -20.07 -13.40
CA ASP A 159 -9.76 -20.24 -14.85
C ASP A 159 -8.52 -19.61 -15.48
N GLY A 160 -7.73 -20.43 -16.18
CA GLY A 160 -6.64 -19.98 -17.05
C GLY A 160 -5.34 -19.58 -16.33
N PRO A 161 -4.37 -19.01 -17.08
CA PRO A 161 -3.09 -18.59 -16.52
C PRO A 161 -3.27 -17.37 -15.61
N THR A 162 -2.54 -17.37 -14.50
CA THR A 162 -2.50 -16.22 -13.59
C THR A 162 -1.80 -15.06 -14.25
N LYS A 163 -2.48 -13.92 -14.37
CA LYS A 163 -1.88 -12.72 -14.97
C LYS A 163 -1.16 -11.92 -13.90
N PHE A 164 0.07 -11.55 -14.17
CA PHE A 164 0.89 -10.74 -13.29
C PHE A 164 1.35 -9.50 -14.06
N TYR A 165 0.86 -8.35 -13.63
CA TYR A 165 1.14 -7.05 -14.23
C TYR A 165 2.13 -6.30 -13.32
N CYS A 166 3.22 -5.83 -13.91
CA CYS A 166 4.12 -4.88 -13.29
C CYS A 166 4.16 -3.64 -14.18
N ASP A 167 4.06 -2.46 -13.58
CA ASP A 167 4.34 -1.24 -14.34
C ASP A 167 5.84 -1.24 -14.66
N ASN A 168 6.17 -1.48 -15.93
CA ASN A 168 7.53 -1.50 -16.41
C ASN A 168 7.77 -0.12 -16.99
N SER A 169 8.28 0.80 -16.18
CA SER A 169 8.69 2.13 -16.64
C SER A 169 10.03 2.07 -17.42
N GLN A 170 10.22 1.03 -18.25
CA GLN A 170 11.32 0.96 -19.20
C GLN A 170 10.88 1.55 -20.55
N GLN A 171 10.85 2.87 -20.63
CA GLN A 171 11.13 3.55 -21.90
C GLN A 171 12.63 3.78 -22.02
N SER A 172 13.22 3.02 -22.94
CA SER A 172 14.43 3.31 -23.73
C SER A 172 15.63 3.97 -23.03
N THR A 173 16.76 3.27 -22.98
CA THR A 173 17.89 3.64 -23.84
C THR A 173 18.68 2.39 -24.21
#